data_AF-A0A5E7ZC98-F1
#
_entry.id   AF-A0A5E7ZC98-F1
#
_cell.length_a   1.000
_cell.length_b   1.000
_cell.length_c   1.000
_cell.angle_alpha   90.00
_cell.angle_beta   90.00
_cell.angle_gamma   90.00
#
_symmetry.space_group_name_H-M   'P 1'
#
loop_
_entity.id
_entity.type
_entity.pdbx_description
1 polymer ?
#
loop_
_entity_poly.entity_id
_entity_poly.type
_entity_poly.pdbx_seq_one_letter_code
_entity_poly.pdbx_strand_id
1 'polypeptide(L)'
;MTFEQWLQSRLTAHGYPCGLIDGDIGDKTIAALTAFQRGQGVPVSGMADQLTIEALRRSASNGPGYPERPASSAAGKPSVAGPWPHQRDVERFYGPVGTSQGRLDLPFPMKLAWDKRRIVTRITLHTKVVESARRAFAEIADTYSDKERRDLGIDVFSGSLNVRRMRGGSRYSMHAWGIAIDFDNQRNGLHVKAPKARLSHADAVPFWQAWERAGWVSLGRERNFDWMHVQAARL
;
A
#
# COMPACT_ATOMS: atom_id res chain seq x y z
N MET A 1 -8.80 -5.03 -8.60
CA MET A 1 -7.81 -5.02 -9.70
C MET A 1 -8.16 -6.08 -10.74
N THR A 2 -8.08 -5.78 -12.05
CA THR A 2 -8.22 -6.80 -13.10
C THR A 2 -6.92 -7.61 -13.27
N PHE A 3 -6.95 -8.69 -14.02
CA PHE A 3 -5.74 -9.48 -14.30
C PHE A 3 -4.67 -8.65 -15.02
N GLU A 4 -5.08 -7.78 -15.93
CA GLU A 4 -4.21 -6.90 -16.73
C GLU A 4 -3.53 -5.85 -15.87
N GLN A 5 -4.29 -5.25 -14.95
CA GLN A 5 -3.74 -4.30 -13.97
C GLN A 5 -2.77 -5.01 -13.02
N TRP A 6 -3.09 -6.23 -12.59
CA TRP A 6 -2.16 -7.04 -11.80
C TRP A 6 -0.87 -7.32 -12.57
N LEU A 7 -0.98 -7.71 -13.84
CA LEU A 7 0.16 -8.01 -14.72
C LEU A 7 1.09 -6.80 -14.89
N GLN A 8 0.52 -5.64 -15.25
CA GLN A 8 1.25 -4.37 -15.38
C GLN A 8 1.94 -3.97 -14.07
N SER A 9 1.25 -4.16 -12.94
CA SER A 9 1.79 -3.89 -11.61
C SER A 9 2.97 -4.80 -11.28
N ARG A 10 2.88 -6.11 -11.57
CA ARG A 10 3.95 -7.07 -11.33
C ARG A 10 5.15 -6.86 -12.25
N LEU A 11 4.93 -6.57 -13.52
CA LEU A 11 6.02 -6.24 -14.45
C LEU A 11 6.83 -5.05 -13.94
N THR A 12 6.13 -3.99 -13.52
CA THR A 12 6.76 -2.81 -12.94
C THR A 12 7.51 -3.15 -11.64
N ALA A 13 6.92 -4.00 -10.78
CA ALA A 13 7.57 -4.47 -9.56
C ALA A 13 8.88 -5.24 -9.81
N HIS A 14 8.95 -6.01 -10.90
CA HIS A 14 10.13 -6.78 -11.31
C HIS A 14 11.16 -5.97 -12.11
N GLY A 15 10.99 -4.65 -12.26
CA GLY A 15 11.93 -3.81 -12.98
C GLY A 15 11.67 -3.72 -14.49
N TYR A 16 10.45 -4.01 -14.93
CA TYR A 16 10.01 -3.92 -16.33
C TYR A 16 8.79 -2.98 -16.41
N PRO A 17 9.00 -1.66 -16.48
CA PRO A 17 7.91 -0.71 -16.36
C PRO A 17 7.11 -0.66 -17.67
N CYS A 18 5.81 -0.93 -17.59
CA CYS A 18 4.90 -0.96 -18.73
C CYS A 18 4.11 0.34 -18.96
N GLY A 19 4.39 1.38 -18.17
CA GLY A 19 3.64 2.63 -18.21
C GLY A 19 2.58 2.71 -17.11
N LEU A 20 1.37 3.17 -17.45
CA LEU A 20 0.26 3.22 -16.49
C LEU A 20 -0.22 1.80 -16.17
N ILE A 21 -0.76 1.64 -14.95
CA ILE A 21 -1.43 0.41 -14.52
C ILE A 21 -2.93 0.66 -14.71
N ASP A 22 -3.34 0.75 -15.97
CA ASP A 22 -4.70 1.08 -16.40
C ASP A 22 -5.52 -0.18 -16.74
N GLY A 23 -4.86 -1.30 -17.05
CA GLY A 23 -5.49 -2.54 -17.51
C GLY A 23 -5.43 -2.72 -19.03
N ASP A 24 -4.88 -1.75 -19.77
CA ASP A 24 -4.77 -1.82 -21.22
C ASP A 24 -3.45 -2.50 -21.63
N ILE A 25 -3.54 -3.68 -22.24
CA ILE A 25 -2.38 -4.42 -22.74
C ILE A 25 -1.94 -3.85 -24.10
N GLY A 26 -1.32 -2.66 -24.06
CA GLY A 26 -0.69 -2.04 -25.22
C GLY A 26 0.78 -2.42 -25.41
N ASP A 27 1.42 -1.85 -26.44
CA ASP A 27 2.80 -2.18 -26.86
C ASP A 27 3.83 -2.10 -25.72
N LYS A 28 3.67 -1.14 -24.80
CA LYS A 28 4.57 -0.99 -23.64
C LYS A 28 4.45 -2.16 -22.66
N THR A 29 3.25 -2.68 -22.46
CA THR A 29 3.01 -3.84 -21.60
C THR A 29 3.57 -5.11 -22.23
N ILE A 30 3.39 -5.29 -23.54
CA ILE A 30 3.96 -6.41 -24.29
C ILE A 30 5.50 -6.35 -24.29
N ALA A 31 6.08 -5.16 -24.48
CA ALA A 31 7.52 -4.95 -24.42
C ALA A 31 8.09 -5.24 -23.02
N ALA A 32 7.43 -4.76 -21.96
CA ALA A 32 7.81 -5.07 -20.59
C ALA A 32 7.72 -6.58 -20.30
N LEU A 33 6.67 -7.24 -20.79
CA LEU A 33 6.46 -8.66 -20.59
C LEU A 33 7.51 -9.52 -21.29
N THR A 34 7.81 -9.23 -22.56
CA THR A 34 8.88 -9.93 -23.30
C THR A 34 10.24 -9.69 -22.66
N ALA A 35 10.52 -8.47 -22.18
CA ALA A 35 11.75 -8.16 -21.47
C ALA A 35 11.84 -8.92 -20.13
N PHE A 36 10.74 -9.01 -19.39
CA PHE A 36 10.65 -9.79 -18.16
C PHE A 36 10.90 -11.28 -18.43
N GLN A 37 10.24 -11.85 -19.43
CA GLN A 37 10.41 -13.25 -19.81
C GLN A 37 11.87 -13.58 -20.13
N ARG A 38 12.53 -12.72 -20.92
CA ARG A 38 13.96 -12.83 -21.21
C ARG A 38 14.82 -12.77 -19.95
N GLY A 39 14.55 -11.81 -19.06
CA GLY A 39 15.31 -11.66 -17.82
C GLY A 39 15.13 -12.78 -16.81
N GLN A 40 13.99 -13.47 -16.84
CA GLN A 40 13.70 -14.61 -15.98
C GLN A 40 14.06 -15.96 -16.60
N GLY A 41 14.54 -15.99 -17.85
CA GLY A 41 14.88 -17.22 -18.56
C GLY A 41 13.67 -18.12 -18.86
N VAL A 42 12.47 -17.56 -18.93
CA VAL A 42 11.25 -18.29 -19.34
C VAL A 42 10.98 -18.07 -20.84
N PRO A 43 10.19 -18.93 -21.51
CA PRO A 43 9.85 -18.74 -22.92
C PRO A 43 9.27 -17.36 -23.20
N VAL A 44 9.78 -16.70 -24.25
CA VAL A 44 9.38 -15.34 -24.63
C VAL A 44 8.16 -15.42 -25.55
N SER A 45 6.99 -15.64 -24.96
CA SER A 45 5.72 -15.73 -25.70
C SER A 45 5.10 -14.35 -25.96
N GLY A 46 5.49 -13.30 -25.23
CA GLY A 46 4.79 -12.02 -25.25
C GLY A 46 3.40 -12.07 -24.62
N MET A 47 3.06 -13.19 -23.97
CA MET A 47 1.80 -13.41 -23.26
C MET A 47 2.06 -13.79 -21.80
N ALA A 48 1.15 -13.42 -20.89
CA ALA A 48 1.20 -13.85 -19.50
C ALA A 48 0.78 -15.32 -19.35
N ASP A 49 1.56 -16.25 -19.91
CA ASP A 49 1.39 -17.68 -19.75
C ASP A 49 1.68 -18.15 -18.31
N GLN A 50 1.37 -19.41 -18.00
CA GLN A 50 1.47 -19.95 -16.65
C GLN A 50 2.89 -19.77 -16.05
N LEU A 51 3.95 -20.03 -16.82
CA LEU A 51 5.33 -19.87 -16.36
C LEU A 51 5.67 -18.40 -16.11
N THR A 52 5.19 -17.49 -16.95
CA THR A 52 5.35 -16.05 -16.78
C THR A 52 4.61 -15.55 -15.56
N ILE A 53 3.37 -16.00 -15.34
CA ILE A 53 2.56 -15.67 -14.15
C ILE A 53 3.25 -16.18 -12.88
N GLU A 54 3.72 -17.43 -12.88
CA GLU A 54 4.44 -18.01 -11.75
C GLU A 54 5.72 -17.23 -11.45
N ALA A 55 6.48 -16.86 -12.48
CA ALA A 55 7.65 -16.00 -12.32
C ALA A 55 7.27 -14.62 -11.77
N LEU A 56 6.20 -14.00 -12.27
CA LEU A 56 5.72 -12.70 -11.81
C LEU A 56 5.22 -12.74 -10.38
N ARG A 57 4.69 -13.88 -9.91
CA ARG A 57 4.25 -14.10 -8.52
C ARG A 57 5.43 -14.25 -7.54
N ARG A 58 6.63 -14.55 -8.01
CA ARG A 58 7.82 -14.54 -7.13
C ARG A 58 8.13 -13.10 -6.72
N SER A 59 8.61 -12.92 -5.49
CA SER A 59 9.02 -11.61 -4.98
C SER A 59 10.16 -11.04 -5.83
N ALA A 60 10.09 -9.76 -6.16
CA ALA A 60 11.12 -9.05 -6.91
C ALA A 60 12.34 -8.77 -6.00
N SER A 61 13.06 -9.83 -5.62
CA SER A 61 14.37 -9.68 -4.99
C SER A 61 15.43 -9.57 -6.09
N ASN A 62 15.98 -8.34 -6.22
CA ASN A 62 17.03 -7.88 -7.13
C ASN A 62 16.57 -7.28 -8.47
N GLY A 63 16.38 -5.95 -8.46
CA GLY A 63 16.48 -5.09 -9.63
C GLY A 63 17.27 -3.82 -9.27
N PRO A 64 18.12 -3.28 -10.15
CA PRO A 64 18.84 -2.04 -9.89
C PRO A 64 17.87 -0.87 -9.75
N GLY A 65 18.17 0.05 -8.82
CA GLY A 65 17.35 1.23 -8.56
C GLY A 65 17.14 2.08 -9.81
N TYR A 66 15.90 2.51 -10.04
CA TYR A 66 15.58 3.39 -11.15
C TYR A 66 16.16 4.80 -10.96
N PRO A 67 16.59 5.45 -12.05
CA PRO A 67 16.75 6.89 -12.08
C PRO A 67 15.39 7.59 -11.86
N GLU A 68 15.49 8.79 -11.29
CA GLU A 68 14.37 9.67 -10.93
C GLU A 68 13.40 9.85 -12.11
N ARG A 69 12.11 9.62 -11.85
CA ARG A 69 11.02 9.89 -12.80
C ARG A 69 11.09 11.37 -13.19
N PRO A 70 11.17 11.74 -14.49
CA PRO A 70 11.05 13.15 -14.85
C PRO A 70 9.69 13.66 -14.40
N ALA A 71 9.70 14.79 -13.71
CA ALA A 71 8.51 15.48 -13.26
C ALA A 71 7.57 15.70 -14.46
N SER A 72 6.46 14.97 -14.49
CA SER A 72 5.40 15.26 -15.44
C SER A 72 4.83 16.62 -15.06
N SER A 73 5.00 17.54 -16.00
CA SER A 73 4.42 18.87 -16.03
C SER A 73 2.93 18.85 -15.69
N ALA A 74 2.53 19.91 -15.01
CA ALA A 74 1.17 20.19 -14.60
C ALA A 74 0.20 20.14 -15.79
N ALA A 75 -0.62 19.09 -15.82
CA ALA A 75 -1.94 19.11 -16.41
C ALA A 75 -2.88 18.59 -15.32
N GLY A 76 -3.81 19.44 -14.89
CA GLY A 76 -4.61 19.26 -13.68
C GLY A 76 -5.21 17.86 -13.58
N LYS A 77 -4.81 17.12 -12.53
CA LYS A 77 -5.59 15.96 -12.10
C LYS A 77 -6.97 16.49 -11.68
N PRO A 78 -8.09 15.94 -12.17
CA PRO A 78 -9.34 16.14 -11.49
C PRO A 78 -9.15 15.58 -10.07
N SER A 79 -9.12 16.47 -9.09
CA SER A 79 -9.25 16.08 -7.68
C SER A 79 -10.68 15.56 -7.52
N VAL A 80 -10.88 14.27 -7.75
CA VAL A 80 -12.01 13.61 -7.09
C VAL A 80 -11.67 13.72 -5.62
N ALA A 81 -12.26 14.70 -4.93
CA ALA A 81 -12.07 14.89 -3.50
C ALA A 81 -12.42 13.55 -2.84
N GLY A 82 -11.40 12.82 -2.38
CA GLY A 82 -11.62 11.59 -1.64
C GLY A 82 -12.56 11.86 -0.46
N PRO A 83 -13.29 10.84 0.04
CA PRO A 83 -14.38 11.04 1.00
C PRO A 83 -13.93 11.57 2.37
N TRP A 84 -12.61 11.75 2.58
CA TRP A 84 -12.02 12.07 3.86
C TRP A 84 -11.79 13.57 4.07
N PRO A 85 -11.96 14.05 5.32
CA PRO A 85 -11.69 15.43 5.67
C PRO A 85 -10.20 15.74 5.53
N HIS A 86 -9.87 17.03 5.46
CA HIS A 86 -8.50 17.48 5.69
C HIS A 86 -8.13 17.23 7.16
N GLN A 87 -6.85 17.01 7.48
CA GLN A 87 -6.36 16.78 8.84
C GLN A 87 -6.84 17.84 9.86
N ARG A 88 -7.06 19.09 9.42
CA ARG A 88 -7.57 20.17 10.28
C ARG A 88 -9.06 20.03 10.62
N ASP A 89 -9.81 19.29 9.82
CA ASP A 89 -11.27 19.11 9.91
C ASP A 89 -11.65 17.73 10.49
N VAL A 90 -10.67 16.92 10.90
CA VAL A 90 -10.85 15.55 11.39
C VAL A 90 -11.81 15.49 12.57
N GLU A 91 -11.66 16.34 13.57
CA GLU A 91 -12.54 16.35 14.75
C GLU A 91 -13.97 16.73 14.40
N ARG A 92 -14.16 17.71 13.51
CA ARG A 92 -15.50 18.11 13.02
C ARG A 92 -16.19 16.97 12.28
N PHE A 93 -15.44 16.15 11.55
CA PHE A 93 -15.99 15.07 10.73
C PHE A 93 -16.17 13.76 11.50
N TYR A 94 -15.17 13.34 12.29
CA TYR A 94 -15.17 12.06 13.01
C TYR A 94 -15.69 12.18 14.44
N GLY A 95 -15.73 13.39 15.02
CA GLY A 95 -16.05 13.62 16.42
C GLY A 95 -14.81 13.54 17.32
N PRO A 96 -15.00 13.48 18.66
CA PRO A 96 -13.90 13.43 19.61
C PRO A 96 -13.02 12.18 19.46
N VAL A 97 -11.74 12.28 19.83
CA VAL A 97 -10.81 11.15 19.83
C VAL A 97 -11.31 9.98 20.70
N GLY A 98 -10.97 8.75 20.32
CA GLY A 98 -11.34 7.55 21.07
C GLY A 98 -12.82 7.18 21.04
N THR A 99 -13.66 7.94 20.33
CA THR A 99 -15.10 7.67 20.22
C THR A 99 -15.44 6.93 18.93
N SER A 100 -16.66 6.38 18.83
CA SER A 100 -17.20 5.81 17.59
C SER A 100 -16.33 4.70 16.96
N GLN A 101 -15.79 3.82 17.79
CA GLN A 101 -14.92 2.72 17.35
C GLN A 101 -15.74 1.49 16.95
N GLY A 102 -15.42 0.92 15.80
CA GLY A 102 -15.89 -0.37 15.30
C GLY A 102 -14.76 -1.39 15.24
N ARG A 103 -15.08 -2.57 14.72
CA ARG A 103 -14.13 -3.66 14.52
C ARG A 103 -14.12 -4.10 13.07
N LEU A 104 -12.93 -4.38 12.55
CA LEU A 104 -12.73 -5.00 11.25
C LEU A 104 -12.12 -6.38 11.44
N ASP A 105 -12.83 -7.42 11.01
CA ASP A 105 -12.24 -8.75 10.80
C ASP A 105 -11.34 -8.73 9.56
N LEU A 106 -10.10 -9.16 9.74
CA LEU A 106 -9.11 -9.16 8.68
C LEU A 106 -9.27 -10.37 7.76
N PRO A 107 -9.15 -10.21 6.43
CA PRO A 107 -9.24 -11.32 5.48
C PRO A 107 -8.00 -12.24 5.50
N PHE A 108 -6.98 -11.89 6.28
CA PHE A 108 -5.80 -12.73 6.55
C PHE A 108 -5.24 -12.41 7.94
N PRO A 109 -4.64 -13.40 8.62
CA PRO A 109 -4.02 -13.17 9.92
C PRO A 109 -2.78 -12.27 9.77
N MET A 110 -2.63 -11.35 10.71
CA MET A 110 -1.44 -10.50 10.86
C MET A 110 -0.69 -10.85 12.15
N LYS A 111 0.56 -10.43 12.27
CA LYS A 111 1.39 -10.57 13.48
C LYS A 111 1.55 -9.23 14.15
N LEU A 112 1.53 -9.20 15.48
CA LEU A 112 1.80 -7.98 16.22
C LEU A 112 3.28 -7.59 16.11
N ALA A 113 3.57 -6.35 15.73
CA ALA A 113 4.94 -5.91 15.41
C ALA A 113 5.94 -6.09 16.58
N TRP A 114 5.48 -5.95 17.82
CA TRP A 114 6.31 -6.08 19.03
C TRP A 114 6.22 -7.46 19.71
N ASP A 115 5.35 -8.36 19.23
CA ASP A 115 5.31 -9.77 19.65
C ASP A 115 4.77 -10.62 18.50
N LYS A 116 5.69 -11.06 17.61
CA LYS A 116 5.33 -11.74 16.35
C LYS A 116 4.68 -13.12 16.56
N ARG A 117 4.60 -13.62 17.79
CA ARG A 117 3.86 -14.83 18.17
C ARG A 117 2.36 -14.55 18.33
N ARG A 118 1.98 -13.29 18.61
CA ARG A 118 0.58 -12.89 18.73
C ARG A 118 -0.01 -12.64 17.35
N ILE A 119 -1.06 -13.37 17.05
CA ILE A 119 -1.83 -13.22 15.82
C ILE A 119 -2.96 -12.22 16.04
N VAL A 120 -3.10 -11.30 15.09
CA VAL A 120 -4.15 -10.30 15.00
C VAL A 120 -5.06 -10.70 13.86
N THR A 121 -6.30 -11.05 14.18
CA THR A 121 -7.36 -11.39 13.20
C THR A 121 -8.43 -10.31 13.10
N ARG A 122 -8.38 -9.33 14.00
CA ARG A 122 -9.34 -8.23 14.10
C ARG A 122 -8.65 -6.97 14.60
N ILE A 123 -8.98 -5.82 14.01
CA ILE A 123 -8.44 -4.51 14.40
C ILE A 123 -9.56 -3.53 14.79
N THR A 124 -9.21 -2.50 15.56
CA THR A 124 -10.12 -1.42 15.91
C THR A 124 -9.94 -0.25 14.96
N LEU A 125 -11.02 0.30 14.44
CA LEU A 125 -11.02 1.49 13.59
C LEU A 125 -12.23 2.35 13.92
N HIS A 126 -12.26 3.61 13.48
CA HIS A 126 -13.47 4.42 13.50
C HIS A 126 -14.55 3.76 12.63
N THR A 127 -15.81 3.72 13.08
CA THR A 127 -16.94 3.09 12.37
C THR A 127 -17.06 3.55 10.91
N LYS A 128 -16.93 4.87 10.68
CA LYS A 128 -16.93 5.48 9.33
C LYS A 128 -15.89 4.91 8.34
N VAL A 129 -14.78 4.34 8.82
CA VAL A 129 -13.69 3.89 7.93
C VAL A 129 -13.59 2.37 7.82
N VAL A 130 -14.34 1.61 8.63
CA VAL A 130 -14.30 0.13 8.66
C VAL A 130 -14.53 -0.46 7.28
N GLU A 131 -15.60 -0.05 6.58
CA GLU A 131 -15.93 -0.62 5.27
C GLU A 131 -14.94 -0.22 4.17
N SER A 132 -14.34 0.98 4.26
CA SER A 132 -13.28 1.36 3.33
C SER A 132 -12.00 0.53 3.56
N ALA A 133 -11.58 0.38 4.82
CA ALA A 133 -10.45 -0.48 5.17
C ALA A 133 -10.70 -1.94 4.76
N ARG A 134 -11.93 -2.46 4.95
CA ARG A 134 -12.32 -3.81 4.51
C ARG A 134 -12.04 -4.03 3.03
N ARG A 135 -12.40 -3.08 2.16
CA ARG A 135 -12.12 -3.17 0.72
C ARG A 135 -10.63 -3.15 0.40
N ALA A 136 -9.85 -2.28 1.06
CA ALA A 136 -8.41 -2.24 0.87
C ALA A 136 -7.76 -3.57 1.27
N PHE A 137 -8.12 -4.10 2.44
CA PHE A 137 -7.60 -5.39 2.91
C PHE A 137 -8.02 -6.57 2.03
N ALA A 138 -9.27 -6.60 1.53
CA ALA A 138 -9.72 -7.62 0.60
C ALA A 138 -8.90 -7.60 -0.69
N GLU A 139 -8.69 -6.41 -1.27
CA GLU A 139 -7.87 -6.29 -2.48
C GLU A 139 -6.40 -6.67 -2.24
N ILE A 140 -5.84 -6.32 -1.07
CA ILE A 140 -4.49 -6.77 -0.67
C ILE A 140 -4.46 -8.30 -0.57
N ALA A 141 -5.52 -8.92 -0.05
CA ALA A 141 -5.60 -10.37 0.07
C ALA A 141 -5.67 -11.09 -1.28
N ASP A 142 -6.37 -10.50 -2.24
CA ASP A 142 -6.47 -11.04 -3.61
C ASP A 142 -5.17 -10.81 -4.41
N THR A 143 -4.44 -9.73 -4.11
CA THR A 143 -3.25 -9.33 -4.87
C THR A 143 -2.00 -10.11 -4.45
N TYR A 144 -1.86 -10.40 -3.15
CA TYR A 144 -0.64 -10.98 -2.58
C TYR A 144 -0.92 -12.34 -1.94
N SER A 145 -0.09 -13.31 -2.28
CA SER A 145 -0.06 -14.59 -1.56
C SER A 145 0.36 -14.42 -0.09
N ASP A 146 0.10 -15.43 0.73
CA ASP A 146 0.58 -15.52 2.11
C ASP A 146 2.08 -15.30 2.24
N LYS A 147 2.87 -15.85 1.31
CA LYS A 147 4.32 -15.71 1.32
C LYS A 147 4.73 -14.27 1.05
N GLU A 148 4.16 -13.65 0.02
CA GLU A 148 4.47 -12.26 -0.33
C GLU A 148 4.08 -11.30 0.80
N ARG A 149 2.91 -11.50 1.42
CA ARG A 149 2.48 -10.70 2.58
C ARG A 149 3.52 -10.73 3.70
N ARG A 150 4.07 -11.91 4.00
CA ARG A 150 5.16 -12.10 4.99
C ARG A 150 6.47 -11.43 4.57
N ASP A 151 6.89 -11.61 3.32
CA ASP A 151 8.17 -11.09 2.83
C ASP A 151 8.18 -9.55 2.79
N LEU A 152 7.06 -8.96 2.36
CA LEU A 152 6.86 -7.51 2.37
C LEU A 152 6.70 -6.97 3.80
N GLY A 153 6.16 -7.76 4.73
CA GLY A 153 5.79 -7.33 6.09
C GLY A 153 4.46 -6.61 6.16
N ILE A 154 3.63 -6.68 5.11
CA ILE A 154 2.26 -6.14 5.14
C ILE A 154 1.32 -6.99 6.01
N ASP A 155 1.78 -8.14 6.49
CA ASP A 155 1.14 -8.91 7.58
C ASP A 155 1.65 -8.52 8.98
N VAL A 156 2.53 -7.51 9.13
CA VAL A 156 3.04 -7.07 10.43
C VAL A 156 2.27 -5.83 10.89
N PHE A 157 1.33 -6.02 11.81
CA PHE A 157 0.46 -4.98 12.34
C PHE A 157 1.17 -4.14 13.40
N SER A 158 1.29 -2.83 13.16
CA SER A 158 1.95 -1.89 14.08
C SER A 158 0.99 -0.93 14.80
N GLY A 159 -0.32 -1.04 14.56
CA GLY A 159 -1.35 -0.35 15.33
C GLY A 159 -2.40 0.34 14.45
N SER A 160 -3.56 0.61 15.03
CA SER A 160 -4.66 1.32 14.36
C SER A 160 -5.45 2.30 15.24
N LEU A 161 -5.38 2.13 16.57
CA LEU A 161 -5.98 3.03 17.55
C LEU A 161 -5.00 3.27 18.69
N ASN A 162 -4.69 4.53 18.96
CA ASN A 162 -3.92 4.97 20.12
C ASN A 162 -4.28 6.44 20.44
N VAL A 163 -5.08 6.64 21.48
CA VAL A 163 -5.55 7.98 21.89
C VAL A 163 -4.41 8.74 22.58
N ARG A 164 -3.62 9.44 21.78
CA ARG A 164 -2.49 10.24 22.27
C ARG A 164 -2.23 11.47 21.42
N ARG A 165 -1.59 12.46 22.03
CA ARG A 165 -0.97 13.58 21.32
C ARG A 165 0.29 13.13 20.57
N MET A 166 0.61 13.85 19.51
CA MET A 166 1.89 13.68 18.81
C MET A 166 3.04 14.09 19.74
N ARG A 167 4.17 13.40 19.63
CA ARG A 167 5.37 13.72 20.43
C ARG A 167 5.84 15.13 20.06
N GLY A 168 6.04 15.99 21.07
CA GLY A 168 6.52 17.36 20.87
C GLY A 168 5.47 18.34 20.35
N GLY A 169 4.17 18.00 20.39
CA GLY A 169 3.11 18.89 19.94
C GLY A 169 1.80 18.74 20.72
N SER A 170 0.85 19.64 20.47
CA SER A 170 -0.48 19.64 21.10
C SER A 170 -1.55 18.91 20.29
N ARG A 171 -1.29 18.64 19.00
CA ARG A 171 -2.23 17.96 18.10
C ARG A 171 -2.32 16.46 18.41
N TYR A 172 -3.53 15.91 18.30
CA TYR A 172 -3.74 14.47 18.36
C TYR A 172 -3.20 13.77 17.11
N SER A 173 -2.69 12.54 17.29
CA SER A 173 -2.34 11.66 16.18
C SER A 173 -3.59 11.23 15.41
N MET A 174 -3.48 10.93 14.12
CA MET A 174 -4.58 10.33 13.36
C MET A 174 -5.02 8.97 13.93
N HIS A 175 -4.10 8.25 14.59
CA HIS A 175 -4.43 7.05 15.37
C HIS A 175 -5.38 7.31 16.54
N ALA A 176 -5.49 8.54 17.03
CA ALA A 176 -6.37 8.85 18.17
C ALA A 176 -7.86 8.74 17.81
N TRP A 177 -8.22 8.85 16.53
CA TRP A 177 -9.59 8.64 16.06
C TRP A 177 -9.85 7.21 15.56
N GLY A 178 -8.82 6.37 15.43
CA GLY A 178 -8.97 5.06 14.77
C GLY A 178 -9.06 5.17 13.24
N ILE A 179 -8.48 6.21 12.65
CA ILE A 179 -8.53 6.49 11.20
C ILE A 179 -7.16 6.33 10.52
N ALA A 180 -6.21 5.68 11.20
CA ALA A 180 -4.89 5.41 10.69
C ALA A 180 -4.50 3.96 10.97
N ILE A 181 -3.60 3.41 10.15
CA ILE A 181 -3.06 2.07 10.33
C ILE A 181 -1.57 2.12 10.03
N ASP A 182 -0.76 1.49 10.88
CA ASP A 182 0.68 1.35 10.69
C ASP A 182 1.05 -0.10 10.39
N PHE A 183 1.97 -0.29 9.45
CA PHE A 183 2.51 -1.59 9.03
C PHE A 183 4.02 -1.64 9.19
N ASP A 184 4.53 -2.68 9.87
CA ASP A 184 5.96 -2.97 9.97
C ASP A 184 6.84 -1.76 10.33
N ASN A 185 6.56 -1.17 11.48
CA ASN A 185 7.24 0.02 12.00
C ASN A 185 8.77 -0.12 12.11
N GLN A 186 9.30 -1.33 12.25
CA GLN A 186 10.74 -1.57 12.35
C GLN A 186 11.48 -1.25 11.05
N ARG A 187 10.90 -1.61 9.89
CA ARG A 187 11.51 -1.38 8.58
C ARG A 187 11.03 -0.11 7.87
N ASN A 188 9.98 0.54 8.40
CA ASN A 188 9.28 1.65 7.73
C ASN A 188 8.96 2.86 8.63
N GLY A 189 9.60 2.95 9.79
CA GLY A 189 9.27 3.96 10.80
C GLY A 189 9.42 5.41 10.33
N LEU A 190 8.93 6.34 11.15
CA LEU A 190 8.75 7.77 10.87
C LEU A 190 9.84 8.46 10.03
N HIS A 191 11.12 8.16 10.29
CA HIS A 191 12.26 8.81 9.63
C HIS A 191 12.92 7.98 8.53
N VAL A 192 12.45 6.76 8.29
CA VAL A 192 12.96 5.90 7.23
C VAL A 192 12.35 6.36 5.90
N LYS A 193 13.18 6.89 5.01
CA LYS A 193 12.78 7.38 3.69
C LYS A 193 13.01 6.33 2.60
N ALA A 194 12.41 6.50 1.43
CA ALA A 194 12.79 5.75 0.25
C ALA A 194 14.27 6.01 -0.11
N PRO A 195 15.01 4.99 -0.62
CA PRO A 195 14.58 3.60 -0.82
C PRO A 195 14.82 2.71 0.41
N LYS A 196 15.25 3.26 1.55
CA LYS A 196 15.56 2.47 2.76
C LYS A 196 14.31 1.86 3.41
N ALA A 197 13.16 2.50 3.27
CA ALA A 197 11.89 1.96 3.76
C ALA A 197 11.49 0.74 2.94
N ARG A 198 11.22 -0.40 3.58
CA ARG A 198 10.86 -1.64 2.89
C ARG A 198 9.62 -1.49 1.99
N LEU A 199 8.62 -0.77 2.47
CA LEU A 199 7.37 -0.53 1.73
C LEU A 199 7.50 0.57 0.68
N SER A 200 8.68 1.18 0.49
CA SER A 200 8.93 2.07 -0.65
C SER A 200 9.30 1.36 -1.95
N HIS A 201 9.54 0.04 -1.87
CA HIS A 201 9.98 -0.76 -3.01
C HIS A 201 8.84 -1.06 -3.98
N ALA A 202 9.20 -1.36 -5.23
CA ALA A 202 8.25 -1.49 -6.32
C ALA A 202 7.22 -2.62 -6.10
N ASP A 203 7.60 -3.69 -5.40
CA ASP A 203 6.71 -4.79 -5.04
C ASP A 203 5.61 -4.42 -4.02
N ALA A 204 5.79 -3.32 -3.28
CA ALA A 204 4.77 -2.76 -2.38
C ALA A 204 3.84 -1.74 -3.06
N VAL A 205 4.03 -1.42 -4.34
CA VAL A 205 3.14 -0.49 -5.07
C VAL A 205 1.68 -0.96 -5.10
N PRO A 206 1.34 -2.22 -5.44
CA PRO A 206 -0.05 -2.67 -5.40
C PRO A 206 -0.71 -2.51 -4.02
N PHE A 207 0.04 -2.73 -2.94
CA PHE A 207 -0.43 -2.51 -1.57
C PHE A 207 -0.85 -1.05 -1.33
N TRP A 208 -0.04 -0.07 -1.75
CA TRP A 208 -0.41 1.34 -1.63
C TRP A 208 -1.59 1.72 -2.53
N GLN A 209 -1.64 1.19 -3.74
CA GLN A 209 -2.74 1.47 -4.66
C GLN A 209 -4.09 0.96 -4.13
N ALA A 210 -4.11 -0.17 -3.40
CA ALA A 210 -5.33 -0.65 -2.75
C ALA A 210 -5.86 0.35 -1.71
N TRP A 211 -4.96 0.97 -0.93
CA TRP A 211 -5.31 2.03 0.01
C TRP A 211 -5.77 3.31 -0.71
N GLU A 212 -5.03 3.74 -1.74
CA GLU A 212 -5.36 4.93 -2.54
C GLU A 212 -6.74 4.80 -3.20
N ARG A 213 -7.08 3.62 -3.77
CA ARG A 213 -8.42 3.32 -4.32
C ARG A 213 -9.51 3.29 -3.24
N ALA A 214 -9.18 2.86 -2.03
CA ALA A 214 -10.08 2.95 -0.88
C ALA A 214 -10.20 4.39 -0.32
N GLY A 215 -9.46 5.35 -0.89
CA GLY A 215 -9.47 6.77 -0.56
C GLY A 215 -8.44 7.18 0.50
N TRP A 216 -7.62 6.27 1.01
CA TRP A 216 -6.66 6.55 2.07
C TRP A 216 -5.38 7.19 1.53
N VAL A 217 -4.69 7.93 2.40
CA VAL A 217 -3.47 8.67 2.10
C VAL A 217 -2.29 8.05 2.83
N SER A 218 -1.20 7.78 2.12
CA SER A 218 0.08 7.36 2.71
C SER A 218 1.04 8.55 2.80
N LEU A 219 1.61 8.78 3.99
CA LEU A 219 2.62 9.83 4.18
C LEU A 219 3.92 9.51 3.42
N GLY A 220 4.25 8.22 3.31
CA GLY A 220 5.41 7.75 2.54
C GLY A 220 5.26 8.09 1.06
N ARG A 221 4.09 7.84 0.49
CA ARG A 221 3.77 8.12 -0.91
C ARG A 221 3.71 9.62 -1.22
N GLU A 222 3.09 10.40 -0.35
CA GLU A 222 2.89 11.83 -0.58
C GLU A 222 4.12 12.69 -0.27
N ARG A 223 4.88 12.32 0.77
CA ARG A 223 5.91 13.20 1.34
C ARG A 223 7.22 12.49 1.69
N ASN A 224 7.36 11.20 1.37
CA ASN A 224 8.57 10.41 1.57
C ASN A 224 9.04 10.37 3.04
N PHE A 225 8.12 10.16 3.98
CA PHE A 225 8.40 9.85 5.38
C PHE A 225 7.27 8.99 5.95
N ASP A 226 7.52 8.29 7.07
CA ASP A 226 6.51 7.45 7.72
C ASP A 226 5.87 6.43 6.77
N TRP A 227 6.71 5.65 6.08
CA TRP A 227 6.28 4.66 5.08
C TRP A 227 5.47 3.50 5.67
N MET A 228 5.34 3.39 6.99
CA MET A 228 4.42 2.46 7.63
C MET A 228 2.96 2.94 7.60
N HIS A 229 2.72 4.24 7.40
CA HIS A 229 1.49 4.91 7.75
C HIS A 229 0.51 5.08 6.60
N VAL A 230 -0.77 4.78 6.86
CA VAL A 230 -1.89 5.15 6.01
C VAL A 230 -3.01 5.76 6.83
N GLN A 231 -3.67 6.81 6.32
CA GLN A 231 -4.72 7.53 7.02
C GLN A 231 -5.94 7.87 6.16
N ALA A 232 -7.13 7.81 6.76
CA ALA A 232 -8.38 8.30 6.19
C ALA A 232 -8.58 9.81 6.51
N ALA A 233 -7.58 10.61 6.17
CA ALA A 233 -7.59 12.07 6.23
C ALA A 233 -6.58 12.64 5.23
N ARG A 234 -6.93 13.75 4.57
CA ARG A 234 -6.06 14.44 3.60
C ARG A 234 -5.08 15.38 4.31
N LEU A 235 -3.87 15.50 3.77
CA LEU A 235 -2.80 16.35 4.30
C LEU A 235 -3.20 17.81 4.42
#